data_AF-A0AAD4JRV6-F1
#
_entry.id   AF-A0AAD4JRV6-F1
#
_cell.length_a   1.000
_cell.length_b   1.000
_cell.length_c   1.000
_cell.angle_alpha   90.00
_cell.angle_beta   90.00
_cell.angle_gamma   90.00
#
_symmetry.space_group_name_H-M   'P 1'
#
loop_
_entity.id
_entity.type
_entity.pdbx_description
1 polymer ?
#
loop_
_entity_poly.entity_id
_entity_poly.type
_entity_poly.pdbx_seq_one_letter_code
_entity_poly.pdbx_strand_id
1 'polypeptide(L)'
;MAAVAMPSPIIKVAALCGSLRKGSNNRGSLRKAIDISKTVKGVEIEYVDISELPFVNTDLEVNGTYPPVVEAFRQKILDADSVLFASPEYNYSVTVIYS
;
A
#
# COMPACT_ATOMS: atom_id res chain seq x y z
N MET A 1 -7.12 -18.90 -37.82
CA MET A 1 -7.43 -17.68 -37.05
C MET A 1 -6.59 -17.70 -35.79
N ALA A 2 -5.62 -16.77 -35.68
CA ALA A 2 -4.76 -16.69 -34.50
C ALA A 2 -5.56 -16.09 -33.34
N ALA A 3 -5.58 -16.78 -32.20
CA ALA A 3 -6.07 -16.21 -30.95
C ALA A 3 -5.18 -15.02 -30.59
N VAL A 4 -5.76 -13.82 -30.57
CA VAL A 4 -5.10 -12.64 -30.02
C VAL A 4 -4.97 -12.88 -28.51
N ALA A 5 -3.76 -13.18 -28.05
CA ALA A 5 -3.47 -13.26 -26.63
C ALA A 5 -3.75 -11.90 -26.01
N MET A 6 -4.83 -11.79 -25.23
CA MET A 6 -5.04 -10.59 -24.41
C MET A 6 -3.87 -10.49 -23.42
N PRO A 7 -3.23 -9.32 -23.26
CA PRO A 7 -2.24 -9.16 -22.21
C PRO A 7 -2.92 -9.50 -20.87
N SER A 8 -2.31 -10.39 -20.09
CA SER A 8 -2.77 -10.65 -18.73
C SER A 8 -2.89 -9.33 -17.99
N PRO A 9 -4.01 -9.04 -17.30
CA PRO A 9 -4.16 -7.78 -16.60
C PRO A 9 -3.01 -7.58 -15.62
N ILE A 10 -2.45 -6.37 -15.59
CA ILE A 10 -1.38 -6.01 -14.66
C ILE A 10 -1.97 -6.07 -13.25
N ILE A 11 -1.39 -6.87 -12.37
CA ILE A 11 -1.74 -6.93 -10.94
C ILE A 11 -1.12 -5.71 -10.27
N LYS A 12 -1.98 -4.80 -9.77
CA LYS A 12 -1.58 -3.63 -8.99
C LYS A 12 -1.44 -4.01 -7.52
N VAL A 13 -0.28 -3.68 -6.94
CA VAL A 13 0.03 -3.98 -5.54
C VAL A 13 0.28 -2.68 -4.79
N ALA A 14 -0.55 -2.38 -3.79
CA ALA A 14 -0.31 -1.29 -2.87
C ALA A 14 0.66 -1.73 -1.76
N ALA A 15 1.83 -1.11 -1.66
CA ALA A 15 2.84 -1.43 -0.67
C ALA A 15 2.81 -0.45 0.51
N LEU A 16 2.68 -0.98 1.73
CA LEU A 16 2.53 -0.21 2.97
C LEU A 16 3.66 -0.51 3.96
N CYS A 17 4.31 0.54 4.48
CA CYS A 17 5.41 0.41 5.45
C CYS A 17 4.93 0.71 6.87
N GLY A 18 5.05 -0.27 7.77
CA GLY A 18 4.64 -0.18 9.16
C GLY A 18 5.56 0.65 10.07
N SER A 19 6.42 1.47 9.48
CA SER A 19 7.38 2.32 10.20
C SER A 19 7.61 3.62 9.44
N LEU A 20 7.37 4.75 10.11
CA LEU A 20 7.47 6.08 9.49
C LEU A 20 8.89 6.66 9.49
N ARG A 21 9.81 6.14 10.34
CA ARG A 21 11.18 6.66 10.47
C ARG A 21 11.90 6.68 9.12
N LYS A 22 12.64 7.76 8.84
CA LYS A 22 13.36 7.97 7.56
C LYS A 22 14.21 6.76 7.14
N GLY A 23 14.94 6.16 8.10
CA GLY A 23 15.82 5.01 7.88
C GLY A 23 15.18 3.62 8.04
N SER A 24 13.86 3.47 7.87
CA SER A 24 13.17 2.18 8.02
C SER A 24 13.74 1.09 7.10
N ASN A 25 14.17 -0.03 7.68
CA ASN A 25 14.61 -1.21 6.92
C ASN A 25 13.43 -1.82 6.14
N ASN A 26 12.22 -1.80 6.70
CA ASN A 26 11.00 -2.22 6.01
C ASN A 26 10.72 -1.37 4.76
N ARG A 27 10.93 -0.05 4.85
CA ARG A 27 10.88 0.83 3.67
C ARG A 27 11.97 0.48 2.66
N GLY A 28 13.14 0.03 3.12
CA GLY A 28 14.20 -0.53 2.28
C GLY A 28 13.77 -1.80 1.53
N SER A 29 13.15 -2.75 2.23
CA SER A 29 12.60 -3.97 1.62
C SER A 29 11.56 -3.66 0.55
N LEU A 30 10.65 -2.71 0.81
CA LEU A 30 9.66 -2.27 -0.19
C LEU A 30 10.30 -1.63 -1.41
N ARG A 31 11.31 -0.76 -1.24
CA ARG A 31 12.06 -0.20 -2.39
C ARG A 31 12.65 -1.32 -3.25
N LYS A 32 13.22 -2.35 -2.62
CA LYS A 32 13.79 -3.49 -3.36
C LYS A 32 12.71 -4.31 -4.07
N ALA A 33 11.56 -4.53 -3.44
CA ALA A 33 10.43 -5.21 -4.07
C ALA A 33 9.91 -4.45 -5.29
N ILE A 34 9.79 -3.13 -5.20
CA ILE A 34 9.41 -2.25 -6.32
C ILE A 34 10.45 -2.37 -7.45
N ASP A 35 11.74 -2.35 -7.14
CA ASP A 35 12.78 -2.52 -8.18
C ASP A 35 12.72 -3.89 -8.86
N ILE A 36 12.43 -4.96 -8.11
CA ILE A 36 12.26 -6.30 -8.68
C ILE A 36 10.99 -6.37 -9.55
N SER A 37 9.90 -5.69 -9.15
CA SER A 37 8.65 -5.71 -9.94
C SER A 37 8.84 -5.20 -11.37
N LYS A 38 9.78 -4.27 -11.59
CA LYS A 38 10.14 -3.77 -12.93
C LYS A 38 10.68 -4.85 -13.87
N THR A 39 11.18 -5.96 -13.33
CA THR A 39 11.68 -7.11 -14.11
C THR A 39 10.65 -8.24 -14.25
N VAL A 40 9.53 -8.16 -13.53
CA VAL A 40 8.46 -9.17 -13.51
C VAL A 40 7.31 -8.69 -14.40
N LYS A 41 6.93 -9.47 -15.41
CA LYS A 41 5.79 -9.12 -16.26
C LYS A 41 4.47 -9.32 -15.52
N GLY A 42 3.57 -8.35 -15.65
CA GLY A 42 2.20 -8.44 -15.13
C GLY A 42 2.02 -8.06 -13.66
N VAL A 43 3.03 -7.44 -13.03
CA VAL A 43 2.94 -6.94 -11.65
C VAL A 43 3.48 -5.51 -11.60
N GLU A 44 2.75 -4.63 -10.94
CA GLU A 44 3.17 -3.26 -10.63
C GLU A 44 3.00 -3.01 -9.14
N ILE A 45 4.07 -2.56 -8.48
CA ILE A 45 4.04 -2.25 -7.04
C ILE A 45 4.19 -0.74 -6.84
N GLU A 46 3.19 -0.13 -6.19
CA GLU A 46 3.22 1.28 -5.79
C GLU A 46 3.44 1.39 -4.27
N TYR A 47 4.41 2.22 -3.84
CA TYR A 47 4.50 2.60 -2.43
C TYR A 47 3.43 3.65 -2.10
N VAL A 48 2.56 3.32 -1.15
CA VAL A 48 1.53 4.23 -0.65
C VAL A 48 2.03 4.85 0.65
N ASP A 49 2.26 6.17 0.63
CA ASP A 49 2.69 6.90 1.82
C ASP A 49 1.51 7.12 2.77
N ILE A 50 1.71 6.80 4.05
CA ILE A 50 0.70 6.83 5.10
C ILE A 50 1.09 7.76 6.26
N SER A 51 2.15 8.56 6.11
CA SER A 51 2.62 9.47 7.17
C SER A 51 1.60 10.53 7.59
N GLU A 52 0.71 10.90 6.66
CA GLU A 52 -0.30 11.94 6.86
C GLU A 52 -1.65 11.38 7.30
N LEU A 53 -1.78 10.05 7.44
CA LEU A 53 -3.03 9.46 7.91
C LEU A 53 -3.24 9.79 9.40
N PRO A 54 -4.42 10.29 9.78
CA PRO A 54 -4.76 10.48 11.18
C PRO A 54 -4.93 9.12 11.86
N PHE A 55 -4.80 9.10 13.18
CA PHE A 55 -5.32 7.99 13.97
C PHE A 55 -6.82 7.82 13.70
N VAL A 56 -7.29 6.58 13.76
CA VAL A 56 -8.72 6.28 13.63
C VAL A 56 -9.52 7.11 14.63
N ASN A 57 -10.42 7.92 14.08
CA ASN A 57 -11.34 8.76 14.84
C ASN A 57 -12.67 8.79 14.10
N THR A 58 -13.68 8.16 14.67
CA THR A 58 -15.03 8.04 14.09
C THR A 58 -15.76 9.38 14.02
N ASP A 59 -15.36 10.38 14.81
CA ASP A 59 -15.94 11.73 14.74
C ASP A 59 -15.58 12.45 13.44
N LEU A 60 -14.53 11.99 12.75
CA LEU A 60 -14.14 12.51 11.44
C LEU A 60 -14.97 11.93 10.30
N GLU A 61 -15.79 10.91 10.55
CA GLU A 61 -16.73 10.37 9.58
C GLU A 61 -18.01 11.21 9.60
N VAL A 62 -18.18 12.05 8.57
CA VAL A 62 -19.33 12.93 8.45
C VAL A 62 -20.07 12.58 7.16
N ASN A 63 -21.35 12.22 7.28
CA ASN A 63 -22.20 11.85 6.15
C ASN A 63 -21.61 10.73 5.26
N GLY A 64 -20.89 9.78 5.85
CA GLY A 64 -20.24 8.67 5.13
C GLY A 64 -19.00 9.08 4.33
N THR A 65 -18.42 10.24 4.61
CA THR A 65 -17.17 10.72 4.02
C THR A 65 -16.09 10.87 5.08
N TYR A 66 -14.83 10.72 4.65
CA TYR A 66 -13.65 10.83 5.49
C TYR A 66 -12.81 12.07 5.13
N PRO A 67 -11.82 12.46 5.97
CA PRO A 67 -10.88 13.51 5.60
C PRO A 67 -10.21 13.24 4.24
N PRO A 68 -9.87 14.27 3.43
CA PRO A 68 -9.36 14.07 2.07
C PRO A 68 -8.15 13.13 1.95
N VAL A 69 -7.26 13.14 2.94
CA VAL A 69 -6.09 12.24 2.98
C VAL A 69 -6.49 10.77 3.16
N VAL A 70 -7.54 10.51 3.94
CA VAL A 70 -8.09 9.18 4.18
C VAL A 70 -8.82 8.70 2.92
N GLU A 71 -9.59 9.56 2.25
CA GLU A 71 -10.23 9.21 0.97
C GLU A 71 -9.21 8.90 -0.13
N ALA A 72 -8.15 9.71 -0.25
CA ALA A 72 -7.08 9.46 -1.21
C ALA A 72 -6.39 8.11 -0.93
N PHE A 73 -6.14 7.78 0.35
CA PHE A 73 -5.62 6.47 0.73
C PHE A 73 -6.59 5.33 0.39
N ARG A 74 -7.88 5.48 0.75
CA ARG A 74 -8.92 4.48 0.46
C ARG A 74 -9.01 4.21 -1.04
N GLN A 75 -8.97 5.24 -1.88
CA GLN A 75 -9.00 5.09 -3.32
C GLN A 75 -7.80 4.27 -3.83
N LYS A 76 -6.58 4.54 -3.33
CA LYS A 76 -5.39 3.75 -3.70
C LYS A 76 -5.52 2.28 -3.32
N ILE A 77 -6.13 1.98 -2.18
CA ILE A 77 -6.37 0.59 -1.76
C ILE A 77 -7.46 -0.06 -2.60
N LEU A 78 -8.55 0.65 -2.93
CA LEU A 78 -9.63 0.15 -3.79
C LEU A 78 -9.18 -0.11 -5.24
N ASP A 79 -8.24 0.70 -5.74
CA ASP A 79 -7.67 0.56 -7.07
C ASP A 79 -6.62 -0.56 -7.18
N ALA A 80 -6.16 -1.11 -6.05
CA ALA A 80 -5.17 -2.17 -5.99
C ALA A 80 -5.82 -3.55 -5.96
N ASP A 81 -5.22 -4.51 -6.66
CA ASP A 81 -5.64 -5.91 -6.65
C ASP A 81 -5.12 -6.65 -5.41
N SER A 82 -4.06 -6.14 -4.78
CA SER A 82 -3.44 -6.73 -3.59
C SER A 82 -2.68 -5.70 -2.76
N VAL A 83 -2.41 -6.05 -1.50
CA VAL A 83 -1.66 -5.20 -0.57
C VAL A 83 -0.44 -5.95 -0.04
N LEU A 84 0.72 -5.29 -0.10
CA LEU A 84 1.99 -5.78 0.43
C LEU A 84 2.36 -5.01 1.70
N PHE A 85 2.29 -5.69 2.86
CA PHE A 85 2.68 -5.11 4.14
C PHE A 85 4.14 -5.41 4.47
N ALA A 86 4.91 -4.37 4.79
CA ALA A 86 6.24 -4.49 5.40
C ALA A 86 6.22 -3.90 6.81
N SER A 87 6.02 -4.75 7.81
CA SER A 87 5.90 -4.36 9.22
C SER A 87 7.18 -4.64 10.00
N PRO A 88 7.62 -3.74 10.88
CA PRO A 88 8.43 -4.16 12.02
C PRO A 88 7.56 -4.98 12.99
N GLU A 89 8.21 -5.72 13.86
CA GLU A 89 7.60 -6.24 15.08
C GLU A 89 7.82 -5.22 16.19
N TYR A 90 6.75 -4.80 16.87
CA TYR A 90 6.84 -3.97 18.07
C TYR A 90 6.14 -4.68 19.22
N ASN A 91 6.90 -4.98 20.29
CA ASN A 91 6.40 -5.64 21.50
C ASN A 91 5.66 -6.96 21.22
N TYR A 92 6.25 -7.84 20.40
CA TYR A 92 5.64 -9.11 19.98
C TYR A 92 4.32 -8.97 19.23
N SER A 93 4.06 -7.80 18.64
CA SER A 93 2.81 -7.51 17.94
C SER A 93 3.04 -6.65 16.70
N VAL A 94 1.94 -6.36 16.03
CA VAL A 94 1.86 -5.48 14.87
C VAL A 94 2.07 -4.03 15.32
N THR A 95 2.67 -3.23 14.44
CA THR A 95 2.83 -1.79 14.64
C THR A 95 1.49 -1.06 14.75
N VAL A 96 1.43 -0.03 15.59
CA VAL A 96 0.26 0.88 15.70
C VAL A 96 0.00 1.66 14.40
N ILE A 97 0.99 1.73 13.50
CA ILE A 97 0.86 2.44 12.21
C ILE A 97 -0.21 1.81 11.29
N TYR A 98 -0.59 0.55 11.51
CA TYR A 98 -1.66 -0.11 10.76
C TYR A 98 -3.00 -0.13 11.49
N SER A 99 -3.12 0.59 12.60
CA SER A 99 -4.32 0.65 13.44
C SER A 99 -5.25 1.79 13.06
#